data_AF-A0AAU0ZLM5-F1
#
_entry.id   AF-A0AAU0ZLM5-F1
#
_cell.length_a   1.000
_cell.length_b   1.000
_cell.length_c   1.000
_cell.angle_alpha   90.00
_cell.angle_beta   90.00
_cell.angle_gamma   90.00
#
_symmetry.space_group_name_H-M   'P 1'
#
loop_
_entity.id
_entity.type
_entity.pdbx_description
1 polymer ?
#
loop_
_entity_poly.entity_id
_entity_poly.type
_entity_poly.pdbx_seq_one_letter_code
_entity_poly.pdbx_strand_id
1 'polypeptide(L)'
;MSGAEAFAVLLLRLVIGATMAVHGLNHWRGGGRIAGTAGWFESLGLRNGRLQAWMSVVTEIGAGVLLAAGFLTPLACAAVISVMLVAGLLAHRANGFFVMKDGYEYVLVLGVGCLALAVIGAGPWSLDAAFDIEVTGWAGGGVALGVGVVATAGLLATFWRPKRPEKA
;
A
#
# COMPACT_ATOMS: atom_id res chain seq x y z
N MET A 1 2.66 26.11 -5.03
CA MET A 1 2.15 25.76 -3.69
C MET A 1 2.61 26.79 -2.68
N SER A 2 1.75 27.18 -1.74
CA SER A 2 2.14 27.97 -0.57
C SER A 2 2.98 27.13 0.41
N GLY A 3 3.65 27.78 1.37
CA GLY A 3 4.40 27.05 2.42
C GLY A 3 3.52 26.14 3.27
N ALA A 4 2.27 26.54 3.55
CA ALA A 4 1.30 25.73 4.28
C ALA A 4 0.86 24.49 3.49
N GLU A 5 0.59 24.63 2.19
CA GLU A 5 0.28 23.51 1.30
C GLU A 5 1.46 22.53 1.21
N ALA A 6 2.69 23.05 1.09
CA ALA A 6 3.90 22.24 1.06
C ALA A 6 4.05 21.40 2.33
N PHE A 7 3.78 22.00 3.49
CA PHE A 7 3.79 21.31 4.77
C PHE A 7 2.69 20.26 4.89
N ALA A 8 1.47 20.56 4.43
CA ALA A 8 0.38 19.59 4.44
C ALA A 8 0.71 18.33 3.62
N VAL A 9 1.28 18.50 2.43
CA VAL A 9 1.70 17.38 1.57
C VAL A 9 2.85 16.58 2.19
N LEU A 10 3.83 17.26 2.79
CA LEU A 10 4.90 16.57 3.53
C LEU A 10 4.33 15.77 4.70
N LEU A 11 3.43 16.34 5.49
CA LEU A 11 2.82 15.65 6.62
C LEU A 11 2.06 14.39 6.19
N LEU A 12 1.28 14.47 5.11
CA LEU A 12 0.59 13.31 4.54
C LEU A 12 1.57 12.22 4.11
N ARG A 13 2.65 12.59 3.40
CA ARG A 13 3.72 11.66 3.00
C ARG A 13 4.36 10.97 4.19
N LEU A 14 4.72 11.74 5.21
CA LEU A 14 5.39 11.20 6.40
C LEU A 14 4.49 10.26 7.20
N VAL A 15 3.22 10.62 7.41
CA VAL A 15 2.29 9.80 8.19
C VAL A 15 1.95 8.51 7.44
N ILE A 16 1.54 8.60 6.18
CA ILE A 16 1.22 7.39 5.39
C ILE A 16 2.48 6.55 5.21
N GLY A 17 3.62 7.17 4.91
CA GLY A 17 4.89 6.47 4.72
C GLY A 17 5.34 5.73 5.99
N ALA A 18 5.26 6.39 7.16
CA ALA A 18 5.59 5.78 8.44
C ALA A 18 4.62 4.64 8.80
N THR A 19 3.32 4.84 8.58
CA THR A 19 2.31 3.79 8.74
C THR A 19 2.70 2.54 7.93
N MET A 20 2.99 2.69 6.64
CA MET A 20 3.37 1.57 5.78
C MET A 20 4.67 0.90 6.26
N ALA A 21 5.68 1.68 6.66
CA ALA A 21 6.92 1.13 7.20
C ALA A 21 6.70 0.33 8.50
N VAL A 22 5.81 0.79 9.38
CA VAL A 22 5.45 0.08 10.62
C VAL A 22 4.70 -1.22 10.31
N HIS A 23 3.77 -1.23 9.35
CA HIS A 23 3.11 -2.45 8.91
C HIS A 23 4.09 -3.46 8.32
N GLY A 24 5.02 -3.01 7.46
CA GLY A 24 6.05 -3.89 6.92
C GLY A 24 7.01 -4.42 7.99
N LEU A 25 7.34 -3.60 9.00
CA LEU A 25 8.11 -4.05 10.17
C LEU A 25 7.34 -5.09 10.98
N ASN A 26 6.03 -4.95 11.11
CA ASN A 26 5.17 -5.92 11.77
C ASN A 26 5.10 -7.24 10.99
N HIS A 27 5.03 -7.20 9.65
CA HIS A 27 5.13 -8.41 8.81
C HIS A 27 6.50 -9.10 8.91
N TRP A 28 7.56 -8.35 9.20
CA TRP A 28 8.88 -8.93 9.41
C TRP A 28 9.05 -9.52 10.81
N ARG A 29 8.73 -8.74 11.85
CA ARG A 29 9.13 -8.99 13.24
C ARG A 29 7.98 -9.27 14.19
N GLY A 30 6.75 -8.93 13.82
CA GLY A 30 5.55 -9.14 14.63
C GLY A 30 5.07 -10.59 14.64
N GLY A 31 4.31 -10.96 15.66
CA GLY A 31 3.72 -12.30 15.81
C GLY A 31 4.72 -13.44 15.57
N GLY A 32 4.35 -14.40 14.72
CA GLY A 32 5.22 -15.53 14.32
C GLY A 32 6.35 -15.15 13.35
N ARG A 33 6.71 -13.87 13.24
CA ARG A 33 7.67 -13.31 12.26
C ARG A 33 7.24 -13.67 10.84
N ILE A 34 8.19 -13.71 9.90
CA ILE A 34 7.96 -14.13 8.51
C ILE A 34 7.19 -15.46 8.40
N ALA A 35 7.43 -16.43 9.27
CA ALA A 35 6.71 -17.71 9.23
C ALA A 35 5.23 -17.54 9.61
N GLY A 36 4.93 -16.72 10.62
CA GLY A 36 3.57 -16.37 11.01
C GLY A 36 2.83 -15.61 9.91
N THR A 37 3.46 -14.57 9.35
CA THR A 37 2.89 -13.81 8.22
C THR A 37 2.67 -14.69 7.00
N ALA A 38 3.60 -15.60 6.70
CA ALA A 38 3.45 -16.58 5.62
C ALA A 38 2.22 -17.47 5.82
N GLY A 39 2.05 -18.03 7.02
CA GLY A 39 0.88 -18.86 7.35
C GLY A 39 -0.43 -18.08 7.30
N TRP A 40 -0.43 -16.81 7.72
CA TRP A 40 -1.59 -15.93 7.60
C TRP A 40 -1.94 -15.66 6.14
N PHE A 41 -0.98 -15.33 5.28
CA PHE A 41 -1.25 -15.16 3.84
C PHE A 41 -1.76 -16.45 3.17
N GLU A 42 -1.24 -17.60 3.56
CA GLU A 42 -1.73 -18.89 3.08
C GLU A 42 -3.17 -19.18 3.53
N SER A 43 -3.56 -18.74 4.74
CA SER A 43 -4.95 -18.86 5.19
C SER A 43 -5.92 -17.99 4.38
N LEU A 44 -5.45 -16.88 3.80
CA LEU A 44 -6.20 -16.06 2.84
C LEU A 44 -6.25 -16.66 1.42
N GLY A 45 -5.61 -17.81 1.21
CA GLY A 45 -5.56 -18.52 -0.08
C GLY A 45 -4.43 -18.07 -1.00
N LEU A 46 -3.44 -17.32 -0.54
CA LEU A 46 -2.25 -17.01 -1.33
C LEU A 46 -1.26 -18.19 -1.31
N ARG A 47 -0.72 -18.55 -2.47
CA ARG A 47 0.34 -19.56 -2.59
C ARG A 47 1.71 -18.96 -2.28
N ASN A 48 2.63 -19.83 -1.83
CA ASN A 48 4.02 -19.50 -1.50
C ASN A 48 4.12 -18.47 -0.37
N GLY A 49 3.56 -18.75 0.81
CA GLY A 49 3.40 -17.76 1.89
C GLY A 49 4.69 -17.04 2.27
N ARG A 50 5.84 -17.73 2.29
CA ARG A 50 7.14 -17.08 2.60
C ARG A 50 7.55 -16.04 1.56
N LEU A 51 7.27 -16.29 0.27
CA LEU A 51 7.50 -15.31 -0.79
C LEU A 51 6.56 -14.12 -0.60
N GLN A 52 5.27 -14.36 -0.33
CA GLN A 52 4.29 -13.31 -0.09
C GLN A 52 4.66 -12.45 1.12
N ALA A 53 5.08 -13.07 2.22
CA ALA A 53 5.55 -12.37 3.41
C ALA A 53 6.69 -11.40 3.10
N TRP A 54 7.73 -11.87 2.39
CA TRP A 54 8.85 -11.00 2.01
C TRP A 54 8.46 -9.93 0.98
N MET A 55 7.61 -10.25 -0.01
CA MET A 55 7.10 -9.24 -0.93
C MET A 55 6.35 -8.13 -0.19
N SER A 56 5.52 -8.48 0.80
CA SER A 56 4.82 -7.51 1.65
C SER A 56 5.80 -6.64 2.43
N VAL A 57 6.77 -7.25 3.13
CA VAL A 57 7.78 -6.52 3.92
C VAL A 57 8.55 -5.52 3.06
N VAL A 58 9.08 -5.98 1.92
CA VAL A 58 9.88 -5.13 1.03
C VAL A 58 9.02 -4.02 0.43
N THR A 59 7.81 -4.34 -0.01
CA THR A 59 6.91 -3.37 -0.64
C THR A 59 6.46 -2.33 0.36
N GLU A 60 6.02 -2.71 1.55
CA GLU A 60 5.48 -1.78 2.55
C GLU A 60 6.56 -0.86 3.14
N ILE A 61 7.72 -1.42 3.49
CA ILE A 61 8.86 -0.61 3.97
C ILE A 61 9.39 0.27 2.83
N GLY A 62 9.62 -0.33 1.65
CA GLY A 62 10.15 0.38 0.49
C GLY A 62 9.24 1.53 0.04
N ALA A 63 7.95 1.25 -0.15
CA ALA A 63 6.97 2.27 -0.50
C ALA A 63 6.83 3.32 0.61
N GLY A 64 6.87 2.91 1.88
CA GLY A 64 6.83 3.83 3.02
C GLY A 64 7.99 4.82 3.03
N VAL A 65 9.21 4.33 2.80
CA VAL A 65 10.43 5.16 2.71
C VAL A 65 10.40 6.07 1.49
N LEU A 66 10.06 5.53 0.31
CA LEU A 66 9.96 6.30 -0.92
C LEU A 66 8.92 7.42 -0.80
N LEU A 67 7.76 7.12 -0.21
CA LEU A 67 6.70 8.09 -0.01
C LEU A 67 7.12 9.18 0.98
N ALA A 68 7.73 8.82 2.11
CA ALA A 68 8.22 9.78 3.09
C ALA A 68 9.27 10.73 2.49
N ALA A 69 10.21 10.20 1.71
CA ALA A 69 11.21 10.98 0.99
C ALA A 69 10.60 11.82 -0.15
N GLY A 70 9.39 11.46 -0.62
CA GLY A 70 8.77 12.03 -1.81
C GLY A 70 9.60 11.73 -3.06
N PHE A 71 9.95 10.46 -3.25
CA PHE A 71 10.70 9.98 -4.42
C PHE A 71 9.86 9.00 -5.23
N LEU A 72 9.78 9.24 -6.54
CA LEU A 72 8.90 8.56 -7.47
C LEU A 72 7.47 8.46 -6.91
N THR A 73 6.94 9.60 -6.43
CA THR A 73 5.74 9.65 -5.57
C THR A 73 4.54 8.90 -6.15
N PRO A 74 4.20 9.02 -7.46
CA PRO A 74 3.11 8.22 -8.03
C PRO A 74 3.35 6.71 -7.97
N LEU A 75 4.59 6.23 -8.11
CA LEU A 75 4.93 4.80 -8.01
C LEU A 75 4.95 4.33 -6.56
N ALA A 76 5.43 5.14 -5.62
CA ALA A 76 5.31 4.85 -4.19
C ALA A 76 3.83 4.73 -3.78
N CYS A 77 2.98 5.67 -4.22
CA CYS A 77 1.54 5.59 -4.04
C CYS A 77 0.94 4.36 -4.73
N ALA A 78 1.38 3.99 -5.93
CA ALA A 78 0.91 2.78 -6.62
C ALA A 78 1.16 1.51 -5.79
N ALA A 79 2.35 1.40 -5.20
CA ALA A 79 2.70 0.28 -4.33
C ALA A 79 1.80 0.23 -3.09
N VAL A 80 1.57 1.36 -2.42
CA VAL A 80 0.64 1.43 -1.28
C VAL A 80 -0.78 1.05 -1.71
N ILE A 81 -1.29 1.64 -2.80
CA ILE A 81 -2.62 1.31 -3.35
C ILE A 81 -2.73 -0.20 -3.62
N SER A 82 -1.71 -0.80 -4.23
CA SER A 82 -1.70 -2.24 -4.49
C SER A 82 -1.79 -3.06 -3.20
N VAL A 83 -1.01 -2.71 -2.16
CA VAL A 83 -1.07 -3.40 -0.86
C VAL A 83 -2.45 -3.22 -0.23
N MET A 84 -3.01 -2.01 -0.25
CA MET A 84 -4.35 -1.73 0.30
C MET A 84 -5.45 -2.48 -0.44
N LEU A 85 -5.37 -2.62 -1.76
CA LEU A 85 -6.31 -3.40 -2.54
C LEU A 85 -6.22 -4.88 -2.20
N VAL A 86 -5.03 -5.46 -2.13
CA VAL A 86 -4.86 -6.88 -1.74
C VAL A 86 -5.36 -7.12 -0.32
N ALA A 87 -5.00 -6.27 0.64
CA ALA A 87 -5.46 -6.37 2.03
C ALA A 87 -6.97 -6.20 2.14
N GLY A 88 -7.54 -5.17 1.51
CA GLY A 88 -8.97 -4.91 1.47
C GLY A 88 -9.75 -6.07 0.88
N LEU A 89 -9.31 -6.58 -0.27
CA LEU A 89 -9.95 -7.72 -0.93
C LEU A 89 -9.81 -8.99 -0.09
N LEU A 90 -8.63 -9.37 0.37
CA LEU A 90 -8.42 -10.71 0.90
C LEU A 90 -8.67 -10.81 2.41
N ALA A 91 -8.32 -9.80 3.19
CA ALA A 91 -8.38 -9.85 4.65
C ALA A 91 -9.61 -9.15 5.24
N HIS A 92 -10.08 -8.05 4.61
CA HIS A 92 -11.01 -7.14 5.29
C HIS A 92 -12.42 -7.07 4.69
N ARG A 93 -12.62 -7.36 3.40
CA ARG A 93 -13.92 -7.17 2.72
C ARG A 93 -15.09 -7.90 3.40
N ALA A 94 -14.84 -9.08 3.95
CA ALA A 94 -15.88 -9.94 4.53
C ALA A 94 -16.37 -9.42 5.89
N ASN A 95 -15.61 -8.53 6.53
CA ASN A 95 -15.88 -8.04 7.88
C ASN A 95 -16.68 -6.73 7.91
N GLY A 96 -17.05 -6.20 6.73
CA GLY A 96 -17.75 -4.93 6.59
C GLY A 96 -16.82 -3.72 6.68
N PHE A 97 -17.39 -2.54 6.96
CA PHE A 97 -16.65 -1.27 6.89
C PHE A 97 -15.69 -1.07 8.08
N PHE A 98 -16.21 -1.10 9.31
CA PHE A 98 -15.50 -0.56 10.47
C PHE A 98 -14.19 -1.27 10.83
N VAL A 99 -13.12 -0.51 11.04
CA VAL A 99 -11.78 -1.03 11.39
C VAL A 99 -11.78 -1.78 12.73
N MET A 100 -12.63 -1.39 13.67
CA MET A 100 -12.78 -2.07 14.98
C MET A 100 -13.28 -3.52 14.86
N LYS A 101 -13.80 -3.91 13.69
CA LYS A 101 -14.24 -5.26 13.37
C LYS A 101 -13.32 -5.92 12.34
N ASP A 102 -12.09 -5.44 12.18
CA ASP A 102 -11.18 -5.82 11.09
C ASP A 102 -11.76 -5.55 9.69
N GLY A 103 -12.61 -4.52 9.57
CA GLY A 103 -13.22 -4.07 8.32
C GLY A 103 -12.28 -3.25 7.42
N TYR A 104 -12.75 -2.91 6.23
CA TYR A 104 -11.93 -2.29 5.17
C TYR A 104 -11.73 -0.77 5.29
N GLU A 105 -12.30 -0.11 6.30
CA GLU A 105 -12.23 1.34 6.52
C GLU A 105 -10.80 1.88 6.44
N TYR A 106 -9.86 1.26 7.17
CA TYR A 106 -8.50 1.78 7.25
C TYR A 106 -7.73 1.66 5.93
N VAL A 107 -7.83 0.51 5.27
CA VAL A 107 -7.16 0.29 3.97
C VAL A 107 -7.75 1.17 2.87
N LEU A 108 -9.06 1.47 2.94
CA LEU A 108 -9.70 2.44 2.05
C LEU A 108 -9.13 3.84 2.25
N VAL A 109 -9.03 4.31 3.50
CA VAL A 109 -8.51 5.64 3.83
C VAL A 109 -7.06 5.79 3.34
N LEU A 110 -6.20 4.81 3.59
CA LEU A 110 -4.81 4.85 3.12
C LEU A 110 -4.72 4.79 1.58
N GLY A 111 -5.49 3.92 0.94
CA GLY A 111 -5.47 3.78 -0.52
C GLY A 111 -5.95 5.05 -1.24
N VAL A 112 -7.07 5.63 -0.79
CA VAL A 112 -7.60 6.88 -1.35
C VAL A 112 -6.71 8.07 -1.00
N GLY A 113 -6.13 8.10 0.20
CA GLY A 113 -5.15 9.11 0.59
C GLY A 113 -3.92 9.11 -0.31
N CYS A 114 -3.38 7.93 -0.65
CA CYS A 114 -2.30 7.80 -1.63
C CYS A 114 -2.70 8.20 -3.04
N LEU A 115 -3.93 7.87 -3.48
CA LEU A 115 -4.41 8.30 -4.79
C LEU A 115 -4.52 9.83 -4.86
N ALA A 116 -5.10 10.47 -3.84
CA ALA A 116 -5.17 11.92 -3.75
C ALA A 116 -3.77 12.55 -3.73
N LEU A 117 -2.84 11.97 -2.96
CA LEU A 117 -1.46 12.43 -2.89
C LEU A 117 -0.72 12.32 -4.23
N ALA A 118 -0.98 11.25 -5.00
CA ALA A 118 -0.41 11.11 -6.34
C ALA A 118 -0.96 12.15 -7.33
N VAL A 119 -2.22 12.57 -7.17
CA VAL A 119 -2.81 13.68 -7.94
C VAL A 119 -2.23 15.03 -7.52
N ILE A 120 -2.04 15.25 -6.22
CA ILE A 120 -1.47 16.51 -5.70
C ILE A 120 0.02 16.63 -6.08
N GLY A 121 0.75 15.52 -6.02
CA GLY A 121 2.21 15.48 -6.24
C GLY A 121 3.01 15.51 -4.94
N ALA A 122 4.33 15.38 -5.08
CA ALA A 122 5.27 15.25 -3.97
C ALA A 122 5.44 16.52 -3.12
N GLY A 123 5.12 17.70 -3.69
CA GLY A 123 5.40 19.01 -3.11
C GLY A 123 6.89 19.38 -3.15
N PRO A 124 7.25 20.63 -2.80
CA PRO A 124 8.61 21.14 -2.99
C PRO A 124 9.64 20.55 -2.00
N TRP A 125 9.21 19.97 -0.88
CA TRP A 125 10.08 19.33 0.10
C TRP A 125 10.18 17.82 -0.17
N SER A 126 10.67 17.47 -1.35
CA SER A 126 10.71 16.09 -1.84
C SER A 126 11.94 15.85 -2.71
N LEU A 127 12.33 14.58 -2.85
CA LEU A 127 13.37 14.20 -3.81
C LEU A 127 12.90 14.38 -5.26
N ASP A 128 11.61 14.19 -5.55
CA ASP A 128 11.05 14.47 -6.87
C ASP A 128 11.31 15.92 -7.28
N ALA A 129 11.09 16.89 -6.37
CA ALA A 129 11.40 18.30 -6.65
C ALA A 129 12.91 18.55 -6.78
N ALA A 130 13.74 17.86 -6.01
CA ALA A 130 15.21 17.99 -6.10
C ALA A 130 15.78 17.43 -7.42
N PHE A 131 15.09 16.49 -8.05
CA PHE A 131 15.48 15.84 -9.30
C PHE A 131 14.63 16.25 -10.52
N ASP A 132 13.77 17.27 -10.38
CA ASP A 132 12.90 17.78 -11.46
C ASP A 132 11.94 16.72 -12.03
N ILE A 133 11.40 15.86 -11.16
CA ILE A 133 10.42 14.82 -11.51
C ILE A 133 9.00 15.37 -11.32
N GLU A 134 8.34 15.72 -12.42
CA GLU A 134 7.00 16.33 -12.41
C GLU A 134 5.92 15.40 -12.97
N VAL A 135 5.48 14.41 -12.17
CA VAL A 135 4.35 13.54 -12.51
C VAL A 135 3.20 13.76 -11.53
N THR A 136 2.33 14.72 -11.85
CA THR A 136 1.24 15.20 -10.98
C THR A 136 -0.11 15.25 -11.71
N GLY A 137 -1.15 15.72 -11.04
CA GLY A 137 -2.50 15.83 -11.58
C GLY A 137 -3.08 14.48 -12.02
N TRP A 138 -3.83 14.49 -13.12
CA TRP A 138 -4.41 13.26 -13.68
C TRP A 138 -3.35 12.26 -14.14
N ALA A 139 -2.15 12.72 -14.56
CA ALA A 139 -1.06 11.83 -14.93
C ALA A 139 -0.53 11.07 -13.69
N GLY A 140 -0.26 11.78 -12.59
CA GLY A 140 0.15 11.18 -11.32
C GLY A 140 -0.90 10.21 -10.77
N GLY A 141 -2.16 10.63 -10.73
CA GLY A 141 -3.27 9.77 -10.32
C GLY A 141 -3.46 8.54 -11.22
N GLY A 142 -3.36 8.72 -12.54
CA GLY A 142 -3.48 7.66 -13.53
C GLY A 142 -2.36 6.63 -13.43
N VAL A 143 -1.11 7.08 -13.23
CA VAL A 143 0.03 6.19 -12.98
C VAL A 143 -0.18 5.41 -11.69
N ALA A 144 -0.51 6.10 -10.59
CA ALA A 144 -0.67 5.47 -9.28
C ALA A 144 -1.78 4.40 -9.29
N LEU A 145 -2.95 4.75 -9.82
CA LEU A 145 -4.09 3.83 -9.88
C LEU A 145 -3.85 2.71 -10.89
N GLY A 146 -3.37 3.03 -12.10
CA GLY A 146 -3.14 2.07 -13.16
C GLY A 146 -2.11 1.02 -12.76
N VAL A 147 -0.94 1.45 -12.29
CA VAL A 147 0.11 0.53 -11.83
C VAL A 147 -0.35 -0.27 -10.62
N GLY A 148 -1.01 0.37 -9.64
CA GLY A 148 -1.49 -0.32 -8.44
C GLY A 148 -2.53 -1.40 -8.74
N VAL A 149 -3.48 -1.13 -9.65
CA VAL A 149 -4.50 -2.10 -10.07
C VAL A 149 -3.87 -3.24 -10.88
N VAL A 150 -2.97 -2.93 -11.83
CA VAL A 150 -2.29 -3.95 -12.63
C VAL A 150 -1.43 -4.87 -11.75
N ALA A 151 -0.68 -4.30 -10.80
CA ALA A 151 0.12 -5.08 -9.85
C ALA A 151 -0.76 -5.98 -8.97
N THR A 152 -1.87 -5.46 -8.46
CA THR A 152 -2.86 -6.23 -7.69
C THR A 152 -3.42 -7.39 -8.52
N ALA A 153 -3.89 -7.11 -9.73
CA ALA A 153 -4.47 -8.12 -10.62
C ALA A 153 -3.44 -9.20 -10.96
N GLY A 154 -2.20 -8.82 -11.25
CA GLY A 154 -1.09 -9.74 -11.50
C GLY A 154 -0.79 -10.65 -10.32
N LEU A 155 -0.72 -10.10 -9.10
CA LEU A 155 -0.50 -10.87 -7.88
C LEU A 155 -1.63 -11.87 -7.65
N LEU A 156 -2.89 -11.42 -7.74
CA LEU A 156 -4.05 -12.29 -7.53
C LEU A 156 -4.15 -13.39 -8.58
N ALA A 157 -3.97 -13.06 -9.87
CA ALA A 157 -4.00 -14.04 -10.96
C ALA A 157 -2.93 -15.12 -10.76
N THR A 158 -1.73 -14.71 -10.34
CA THR A 158 -0.59 -15.61 -10.19
C THR A 158 -0.68 -16.48 -8.93
N PHE A 159 -1.04 -15.90 -7.78
CA PHE A 159 -0.85 -16.54 -6.49
C PHE A 159 -2.13 -16.88 -5.72
N TRP A 160 -3.26 -16.24 -6.01
CA TRP A 160 -4.46 -16.44 -5.20
C TRP A 160 -5.29 -17.64 -5.67
N ARG A 161 -5.47 -18.63 -4.79
CA ARG A 161 -6.26 -19.86 -5.01
C ARG A 161 -7.12 -20.12 -3.76
N PRO A 162 -8.26 -19.43 -3.60
CA PRO A 162 -9.11 -19.59 -2.43
C PRO A 162 -9.65 -21.02 -2.36
N LYS A 163 -9.65 -21.62 -1.16
CA LYS A 163 -10.30 -22.91 -0.95
C LYS A 163 -11.81 -22.73 -1.12
N ARG A 164 -12.45 -23.59 -1.90
CA ARG A 164 -13.91 -23.60 -2.03
C ARG A 164 -14.50 -23.88 -0.64
N PRO A 165 -15.48 -23.13 -0.15
CA PRO A 165 -16.15 -23.49 1.09
C PRO A 165 -16.70 -24.90 0.93
N GLU A 166 -16.34 -25.78 1.87
CA GLU A 166 -16.89 -27.13 1.92
C GLU A 166 -18.40 -26.99 2.12
N LYS A 167 -19.19 -27.61 1.25
CA LYS A 167 -20.65 -27.61 1.42
C LYS A 167 -20.92 -28.39 2.72
N ALA A 168 -21.36 -27.68 3.75
CA ALA A 168 -21.92 -28.28 4.95
C ALA A 168 -23.19 -29.09 4.60
#